data_AF-A0A7V9EU71-F1
#
_entry.id   AF-A0A7V9EU71-F1
#
_cell.length_a   1.000
_cell.length_b   1.000
_cell.length_c   1.000
_cell.angle_alpha   90.00
_cell.angle_beta   90.00
_cell.angle_gamma   90.00
#
_symmetry.space_group_name_H-M   'P 1'
#
loop_
_entity.id
_entity.type
_entity.pdbx_description
1 polymer ?
#
loop_
_entity_poly.entity_id
_entity_poly.type
_entity_poly.pdbx_seq_one_letter_code
_entity_poly.pdbx_strand_id
1 'polypeptide(L)' 'MNSLLLAIETSCDETAIAVLRGRELLASEVASQVAAHQPYGGVVPEVASRHHLQ' A
#
# COMPACT_ATOMS: atom_id res chain seq x y z
N MET A 1 15.39 -12.77 17.37
CA MET A 1 13.96 -13.15 17.47
C MET A 1 13.46 -13.41 16.06
N ASN A 2 12.91 -14.61 15.81
CA ASN A 2 12.52 -15.10 14.49
C ASN A 2 11.04 -14.79 14.16
N SER A 3 10.54 -13.63 14.61
CA SER A 3 9.12 -13.27 14.51
C SER A 3 8.75 -12.98 13.06
N LEU A 4 7.62 -13.55 12.62
CA LEU A 4 6.98 -13.19 11.35
C LEU A 4 6.09 -11.97 11.56
N LEU A 5 6.25 -10.96 10.70
CA LEU A 5 5.50 -9.71 10.70
C LEU A 5 4.77 -9.56 9.37
N LEU A 6 3.48 -9.21 9.43
CA LEU A 6 2.69 -8.74 8.29
C LEU A 6 2.54 -7.23 8.43
N ALA A 7 3.08 -6.47 7.48
CA ALA A 7 2.91 -5.02 7.39
C ALA A 7 1.86 -4.69 6.32
N ILE A 8 1.02 -3.71 6.62
CA ILE A 8 -0.03 -3.18 5.74
C ILE A 8 0.15 -1.67 5.70
N GLU A 9 0.15 -1.10 4.50
CA GLU A 9 0.32 0.34 4.27
C GLU A 9 -0.80 0.85 3.35
N THR A 10 -1.56 1.84 3.85
CA THR A 10 -2.73 2.45 3.19
C THR A 10 -2.88 3.93 3.57
N SER A 11 -1.78 4.67 3.73
CA SER A 11 -1.84 6.07 4.20
C SER A 11 -2.17 7.09 3.10
N CYS A 12 -1.83 6.81 1.84
CA CYS A 12 -1.99 7.73 0.72
C CYS A 12 -2.66 7.07 -0.49
N ASP A 13 -1.94 6.83 -1.59
CA ASP A 13 -2.49 6.31 -2.85
C ASP A 13 -1.92 4.94 -3.25
N GLU A 14 -1.15 4.32 -2.36
CA GLU A 14 -0.73 2.94 -2.48
C GLU A 14 -1.44 2.04 -1.46
N THR A 15 -1.85 0.86 -1.91
CA THR A 15 -2.15 -0.27 -1.03
C THR A 15 -0.98 -1.23 -1.10
N ALA A 16 -0.25 -1.41 0.01
CA ALA A 16 0.91 -2.28 0.04
C ALA A 16 0.88 -3.27 1.21
N ILE A 17 1.46 -4.45 0.97
CA ILE A 17 1.61 -5.52 1.95
C ILE A 17 3.06 -6.00 1.92
N ALA A 18 3.63 -6.29 3.10
CA ALA A 18 4.93 -6.94 3.21
C ALA A 18 4.94 -8.02 4.29
N VAL A 19 5.68 -9.11 4.06
CA VAL A 19 5.95 -10.16 5.03
C VAL A 19 7.42 -10.12 5.40
N LEU A 20 7.72 -10.02 6.69
CA LEU A 20 9.09 -9.96 7.21
C LEU A 20 9.36 -11.07 8.22
N ARG A 21 10.61 -11.54 8.29
CA ARG A 21 11.14 -12.34 9.39
C ARG A 21 12.21 -11.54 10.11
N GLY A 22 11.88 -10.98 11.27
CA GLY A 22 12.73 -9.98 11.92
C GLY A 22 12.92 -8.75 11.02
N ARG A 23 14.12 -8.58 10.47
CA ARG A 23 14.44 -7.50 9.50
C ARG A 23 14.55 -7.98 8.05
N GLU A 24 14.46 -9.28 7.82
CA GLU A 24 14.49 -9.87 6.48
C GLU A 24 13.13 -9.69 5.80
N LEU A 25 13.12 -9.13 4.59
CA LEU A 25 11.92 -9.04 3.76
C LEU A 25 11.74 -10.35 2.99
N LEU A 26 10.62 -11.04 3.21
CA LEU A 26 10.31 -12.29 2.54
C LEU A 26 9.45 -12.10 1.28
N ALA A 27 8.51 -11.15 1.33
CA ALA A 27 7.64 -10.81 0.22
C ALA A 27 7.11 -9.38 0.37
N SER A 28 6.82 -8.71 -0.74
CA SER A 28 6.14 -7.43 -0.77
C SER A 28 5.37 -7.24 -2.06
N GLU A 29 4.18 -6.65 -1.99
CA GLU A 29 3.38 -6.27 -3.15
C GLU A 29 2.85 -4.85 -2.94
N VAL A 30 2.73 -4.10 -4.05
CA VAL A 30 2.24 -2.71 -4.05
C VAL A 30 1.25 -2.54 -5.19
N ALA A 31 0.04 -2.08 -4.85
CA ALA A 31 -0.96 -1.63 -5.81
C ALA A 31 -1.02 -0.09 -5.78
N SER A 32 -0.65 0.56 -6.88
CA SER A 32 -0.63 2.01 -7.01
C SER A 32 -1.89 2.55 -7.66
N GLN A 33 -2.42 3.66 -7.14
CA GLN A 33 -3.60 4.34 -7.67
C GLN A 33 -3.24 5.55 -8.54
N VAL A 34 -1.97 5.75 -8.93
CA VAL A 34 -1.52 6.90 -9.74
C VAL A 34 -2.39 7.12 -10.98
N ALA A 35 -2.78 6.05 -11.67
CA ALA A 35 -3.64 6.13 -12.84
C ALA A 35 -5.05 6.69 -12.53
N ALA A 36 -5.60 6.39 -11.34
CA ALA A 36 -6.88 6.92 -10.89
C ALA A 36 -6.79 8.42 -10.53
N HIS A 37 -5.61 8.88 -10.07
CA HIS A 37 -5.38 10.27 -9.67
C HIS A 37 -4.89 11.17 -10.82
N GLN A 38 -4.34 10.59 -11.90
CA GLN A 38 -3.79 11.31 -13.05
C GLN A 38 -4.73 12.38 -13.64
N PRO A 39 -6.05 12.16 -13.82
CA PRO A 39 -6.95 13.17 -14.37
C PRO A 39 -7.10 14.43 -13.50
N TYR A 40 -6.80 14.33 -12.21
CA TYR A 40 -6.97 15.40 -11.23
C TYR A 40 -5.69 16.19 -10.98
N GLY A 41 -4.55 15.73 -11.52
CA GLY A 41 -3.24 16.37 -11.33
C GLY A 41 -2.68 16.25 -9.90
N GLY A 42 -3.25 15.36 -9.07
CA GLY A 42 -2.85 15.14 -7.69
C GLY A 42 -3.76 14.12 -6.99
N VAL A 43 -3.35 13.65 -5.82
CA VAL A 43 -4.12 12.68 -5.04
C VAL A 43 -5.45 13.30 -4.59
N VAL A 44 -6.55 12.61 -4.89
CA VAL A 44 -7.89 12.96 -4.41
C VAL A 44 -8.21 12.10 -3.19
N PRO A 45 -8.28 12.65 -1.96
CA PRO A 45 -8.39 11.85 -0.74
C PRO A 45 -9.57 10.87 -0.70
N GLU A 46 -10.73 11.28 -1.20
CA GLU A 46 -11.93 10.41 -1.26
C GLU A 46 -11.81 9.29 -2.30
N VAL A 47 -11.09 9.53 -3.40
CA VAL A 47 -10.83 8.47 -4.39
C VAL A 47 -9.86 7.46 -3.78
N ALA A 48 -8.85 7.95 -3.06
CA ALA A 48 -7.83 7.11 -2.46
C ALA A 48 -8.39 6.18 -1.38
N SER A 49 -9.19 6.74 -0.45
CA SER A 49 -9.84 5.98 0.63
C SER A 49 -10.67 4.81 0.10
N ARG A 50 -11.40 5.00 -1.01
CA ARG A 50 -12.22 3.94 -1.63
C ARG A 50 -11.40 2.89 -2.36
N HIS A 51 -10.33 3.29 -3.03
CA HIS A 51 -9.49 2.35 -3.78
C HIS A 51 -8.73 1.38 -2.85
N HIS A 52 -8.44 1.75 -1.60
CA HIS A 52 -7.88 0.81 -0.63
C HIS A 52 -8.82 -0.36 -0.28
N LEU A 53 -10.12 -0.27 -0.58
CA LEU A 53 -11.12 -1.31 -0.32
C LEU A 53 -11.39 -2.24 -1.52
N GLN A 54 -10.82 -1.94 -2.70
CA GLN A 54 -11.02 -2.69 -3.95
C GLN A 54 -9.88 -3.69 -4.16
#